data_AF-A0A7C1KSM5-F1
#
_entry.id   AF-A0A7C1KSM5-F1
#
_cell.length_a   1.000
_cell.length_b   1.000
_cell.length_c   1.000
_cell.angle_alpha   90.00
_cell.angle_beta   90.00
_cell.angle_gamma   90.00
#
_symmetry.space_group_name_H-M   'P 1'
#
loop_
_entity.id
_entity.type
_entity.pdbx_description
1 polymer ?
#
loop_
_entity_poly.entity_id
_entity_poly.type
_entity_poly.pdbx_seq_one_letter_code
_entity_poly.pdbx_strand_id
1 'polypeptide(L)'
;GGAYPDPVVKLAWDYGPKTPEGKVRKVDTHAIAKEINGYFLEDKEVKGKLFKKGTLVPSFAYLQDDGSTSSGNWLYCQSYTGKGNMMARRSKKDPTGLGLYPEWSWCWPVNRRIIYNRASVDEYGRPRNPKRPVIYWNGKKWIGDVPDGGWPPLVNKAKTKLPFIMKPSGVARIFGQGRTDGPFPEHYEPLESPIQENPMSSVRINPAAKLFYGVTDDAKEAPKKGEGLAVDIFATSNPAYPHVATTYRLTEHWQTGVLTRHLPWQLEMQPQIFVEMSHELAKEKGINPGDKVIISSIRGKVWAIAIVTTRFKPFKIMDKTVHEVGLPWCFGWQYPEDGSGGDSANLLTPTIGDANTMIPETKAFMVNVEKA
;
A
#
# COMPACT_ATOMS: atom_id res chain seq x y z
N GLY A 1 -28.69 2.91 9.16
CA GLY A 1 -28.34 2.55 10.56
C GLY A 1 -28.55 1.07 10.73
N GLY A 2 -27.62 0.37 11.38
CA GLY A 2 -27.74 -1.06 11.67
C GLY A 2 -28.60 -1.36 12.90
N ALA A 3 -28.81 -2.65 13.19
CA ALA A 3 -29.69 -3.14 14.27
C ALA A 3 -29.30 -2.67 15.68
N TYR A 4 -28.07 -2.17 15.88
CA TYR A 4 -27.61 -1.56 17.14
C TYR A 4 -26.72 -0.35 16.86
N PRO A 5 -27.29 0.86 16.72
CA PRO A 5 -26.54 2.07 16.36
C PRO A 5 -25.76 2.67 17.53
N ASP A 6 -26.09 2.28 18.77
CA ASP A 6 -25.57 2.85 20.01
C ASP A 6 -24.05 3.02 20.07
N PRO A 7 -23.21 2.05 19.66
CA PRO A 7 -21.75 2.23 19.68
C PRO A 7 -21.26 3.36 18.77
N VAL A 8 -22.02 3.72 17.73
CA VAL A 8 -21.71 4.83 16.82
C VAL A 8 -22.30 6.14 17.35
N VAL A 9 -23.55 6.13 17.84
CA VAL A 9 -24.24 7.37 18.26
C VAL A 9 -23.94 7.78 19.71
N LYS A 10 -23.46 6.87 20.55
CA LYS A 10 -23.07 7.11 21.96
C LYS A 10 -21.56 6.98 22.18
N LEU A 11 -20.76 7.16 21.13
CA LEU A 11 -19.31 7.09 21.23
C LEU A 11 -18.79 8.19 22.17
N ALA A 12 -18.02 7.81 23.19
CA ALA A 12 -17.41 8.77 24.10
C ALA A 12 -16.41 9.64 23.33
N TRP A 13 -16.70 10.94 23.23
CA TRP A 13 -15.85 11.91 22.51
C TRP A 13 -15.36 12.98 23.48
N ASP A 14 -14.53 12.56 24.43
CA ASP A 14 -14.00 13.39 25.53
C ASP A 14 -12.63 14.00 25.19
N TYR A 15 -12.34 14.21 23.90
CA TYR A 15 -11.07 14.72 23.41
C TYR A 15 -10.99 16.24 23.38
N GLY A 16 -11.35 16.90 24.48
CA GLY A 16 -11.19 18.35 24.62
C GLY A 16 -12.39 19.06 25.25
N PRO A 17 -12.30 20.39 25.44
CA PRO A 17 -13.35 21.17 26.07
C PRO A 17 -14.64 21.13 25.25
N LYS A 18 -15.77 20.89 25.91
CA LYS A 18 -17.10 20.83 25.31
C LYS A 18 -17.85 22.16 25.45
N THR A 19 -18.67 22.50 24.46
CA THR A 19 -19.69 23.55 24.58
C THR A 19 -20.82 23.09 25.52
N PRO A 20 -21.71 23.98 25.97
CA PRO A 20 -22.91 23.59 26.74
C PRO A 20 -23.77 22.53 26.04
N GLU A 21 -23.77 22.51 24.70
CA GLU A 21 -24.47 21.53 23.86
C GLU A 21 -23.70 20.21 23.71
N GLY A 22 -22.59 20.03 24.44
CA GLY A 22 -21.80 18.80 24.47
C GLY A 22 -20.83 18.62 23.29
N LYS A 23 -20.68 19.62 22.40
CA LYS A 23 -19.79 19.53 21.23
C LYS A 23 -18.35 19.88 21.60
N VAL A 24 -17.37 19.09 21.17
CA VAL A 24 -15.95 19.42 21.38
C VAL A 24 -15.57 20.66 20.56
N ARG A 25 -15.16 21.73 21.25
CA ARG A 25 -14.76 23.01 20.64
C ARG A 25 -13.40 22.92 19.94
N LYS A 26 -12.47 22.17 20.53
CA LYS A 26 -11.13 21.95 20.00
C LYS A 26 -10.67 20.55 20.37
N VAL A 27 -10.24 19.79 19.37
CA VAL A 27 -9.76 18.42 19.58
C VAL A 27 -8.38 18.43 20.25
N ASP A 28 -8.24 17.72 21.36
CA ASP A 28 -6.98 17.39 22.02
C ASP A 28 -6.37 16.14 21.39
N THR A 29 -5.42 16.37 20.49
CA THR A 29 -4.69 15.30 19.79
C THR A 29 -3.79 14.48 20.71
N HIS A 30 -3.35 15.03 21.85
CA HIS A 30 -2.58 14.27 22.84
C HIS A 30 -3.46 13.31 23.62
N ALA A 31 -4.70 13.69 23.94
CA ALA A 31 -5.67 12.79 24.56
C ALA A 31 -5.95 11.57 23.67
N ILE A 32 -6.20 11.81 22.37
CA ILE A 32 -6.39 10.75 21.36
C ILE A 32 -5.14 9.87 21.25
N ALA A 33 -3.95 10.45 21.10
CA ALA A 33 -2.71 9.68 20.97
C ALA A 33 -2.42 8.80 22.21
N LYS A 34 -2.75 9.30 23.40
CA LYS A 34 -2.65 8.53 24.64
C LYS A 34 -3.67 7.40 24.72
N GLU A 35 -4.91 7.60 24.25
CA GLU A 35 -5.90 6.52 24.19
C GLU A 35 -5.52 5.45 23.17
N ILE A 36 -4.97 5.85 22.02
CA ILE A 36 -4.41 4.93 21.02
C ILE A 36 -3.28 4.11 21.66
N ASN A 37 -2.41 4.73 22.47
CA ASN A 37 -1.40 4.01 23.24
C ASN A 37 -2.02 3.08 24.30
N GLY A 38 -3.04 3.54 25.03
CA GLY A 38 -3.74 2.77 26.03
C GLY A 38 -3.45 3.14 27.49
N TYR A 39 -4.41 2.78 28.35
CA TYR A 39 -4.41 3.05 29.79
C TYR A 39 -4.76 1.80 30.61
N PHE A 40 -4.36 1.77 31.87
CA PHE A 40 -4.98 0.92 32.89
C PHE A 40 -6.32 1.52 33.31
N LEU A 41 -7.40 0.74 33.25
CA LEU A 41 -8.76 1.18 33.58
C LEU A 41 -9.11 0.98 35.06
N GLU A 42 -8.29 0.21 35.77
CA GLU A 42 -8.34 -0.06 37.20
C GLU A 42 -6.92 -0.23 37.76
N ASP A 43 -6.82 -0.35 39.08
CA ASP A 43 -5.57 -0.76 39.72
C ASP A 43 -5.30 -2.23 39.38
N LYS A 44 -4.18 -2.52 38.70
CA LYS A 44 -3.86 -3.87 38.22
C LYS A 44 -2.39 -4.21 38.42
N GLU A 45 -2.13 -5.39 38.96
CA GLU A 45 -0.78 -5.95 38.98
C GLU A 45 -0.51 -6.76 37.71
N VAL A 46 0.56 -6.39 36.99
CA VAL A 46 0.98 -7.09 35.76
C VAL A 46 2.49 -7.32 35.84
N LYS A 47 2.90 -8.59 35.74
CA LYS A 47 4.32 -9.01 35.81
C LYS A 47 5.03 -8.54 37.10
N GLY A 48 4.35 -8.65 38.25
CA GLY A 48 4.92 -8.29 39.55
C GLY A 48 5.01 -6.79 39.82
N LYS A 49 4.31 -5.95 39.02
CA LYS A 49 4.26 -4.50 39.19
C LYS A 49 2.83 -4.01 39.21
N LEU A 50 2.46 -3.28 40.27
CA LEU A 50 1.17 -2.59 40.37
C LEU A 50 1.16 -1.34 39.48
N PHE A 51 0.13 -1.22 38.66
CA PHE A 51 -0.19 -0.04 37.87
C PHE A 51 -1.52 0.54 38.36
N LYS A 52 -1.57 1.85 38.56
CA LYS A 52 -2.77 2.54 39.04
C LYS A 52 -3.72 2.86 37.89
N LYS A 53 -5.02 2.92 38.17
CA LYS A 53 -6.04 3.41 37.24
C LYS A 53 -5.61 4.75 36.61
N GLY A 54 -5.78 4.88 35.31
CA GLY A 54 -5.40 6.06 34.52
C GLY A 54 -3.92 6.13 34.14
N THR A 55 -3.10 5.15 34.53
CA THR A 55 -1.70 5.07 34.08
C THR A 55 -1.63 4.64 32.62
N LEU A 56 -0.74 5.25 31.82
CA LEU A 56 -0.49 4.81 30.45
C LEU A 56 0.16 3.42 30.40
N VAL A 57 -0.32 2.56 29.50
CA VAL A 57 0.26 1.23 29.27
C VAL A 57 1.65 1.39 28.64
N PRO A 58 2.72 0.84 29.25
CA PRO A 58 4.09 1.13 28.82
C PRO A 58 4.54 0.36 27.57
N SER A 59 3.87 -0.75 27.24
CA SER A 59 4.04 -1.51 25.99
C SER A 59 2.91 -2.52 25.86
N PHE A 60 2.65 -3.04 24.66
CA PHE A 60 1.59 -4.03 24.44
C PHE A 60 1.75 -5.31 25.28
N ALA A 61 2.96 -5.59 25.77
CA ALA A 61 3.21 -6.75 26.64
C ALA A 61 2.62 -6.59 28.05
N TYR A 62 1.96 -5.47 28.35
CA TYR A 62 1.23 -5.21 29.60
C TYR A 62 -0.28 -5.08 29.37
N LEU A 63 -0.76 -5.19 28.14
CA LEU A 63 -2.20 -5.28 27.87
C LEU A 63 -2.76 -6.59 28.44
N GLN A 64 -3.99 -6.53 28.94
CA GLN A 64 -4.72 -7.63 29.53
C GLN A 64 -5.98 -7.92 28.69
N ASP A 65 -6.47 -9.15 28.77
CA ASP A 65 -7.65 -9.66 28.07
C ASP A 65 -8.92 -9.67 28.93
N ASP A 66 -8.85 -9.14 30.16
CA ASP A 66 -9.93 -9.11 31.15
C ASP A 66 -10.64 -7.75 31.27
N GLY A 67 -10.30 -6.80 30.40
CA GLY A 67 -10.86 -5.44 30.41
C GLY A 67 -10.16 -4.47 31.37
N SER A 68 -9.13 -4.88 32.11
CA SER A 68 -8.38 -3.99 33.02
C SER A 68 -7.46 -2.98 32.31
N THR A 69 -7.28 -3.12 30.99
CA THR A 69 -6.52 -2.19 30.14
C THR A 69 -7.28 -1.82 28.88
N SER A 70 -7.14 -0.57 28.42
CA SER A 70 -7.57 -0.11 27.10
C SER A 70 -6.38 0.13 26.18
N SER A 71 -6.60 0.09 24.86
CA SER A 71 -5.65 0.55 23.83
C SER A 71 -6.37 0.64 22.49
N GLY A 72 -6.45 1.85 21.91
CA GLY A 72 -7.04 2.04 20.58
C GLY A 72 -6.26 1.35 19.45
N ASN A 73 -4.94 1.17 19.62
CA ASN A 73 -4.13 0.35 18.72
C ASN A 73 -2.95 -0.28 19.47
N TRP A 74 -2.98 -1.60 19.68
CA TRP A 74 -1.94 -2.30 20.44
C TRP A 74 -0.53 -2.13 19.85
N LEU A 75 -0.40 -1.93 18.53
CA LEU A 75 0.88 -1.68 17.89
C LEU A 75 1.52 -0.39 18.40
N TYR A 76 0.69 0.59 18.80
CA TYR A 76 1.08 1.93 19.26
C TYR A 76 1.27 2.00 20.77
N CYS A 77 1.05 0.92 21.52
CA CYS A 77 1.46 0.86 22.92
C CYS A 77 2.99 1.04 23.02
N GLN A 78 3.43 2.02 23.82
CA GLN A 78 4.77 2.62 23.93
C GLN A 78 4.98 3.91 23.10
N SER A 79 4.07 4.29 22.20
CA SER A 79 4.19 5.57 21.48
C SER A 79 3.98 6.79 22.40
N TYR A 80 3.24 6.62 23.50
CA TYR A 80 3.03 7.64 24.53
C TYR A 80 3.12 6.99 25.91
N THR A 81 4.10 7.36 26.72
CA THR A 81 4.32 6.71 28.04
C THR A 81 4.28 7.72 29.17
N GLY A 82 4.47 7.26 30.41
CA GLY A 82 4.70 8.15 31.55
C GLY A 82 5.91 9.09 31.40
N LYS A 83 6.82 8.81 30.45
CA LYS A 83 7.94 9.70 30.09
C LYS A 83 7.57 10.74 29.02
N GLY A 84 6.31 10.76 28.55
CA GLY A 84 5.82 11.66 27.52
C GLY A 84 5.64 11.02 26.14
N ASN A 85 5.47 11.88 25.14
CA ASN A 85 5.23 11.50 23.74
C ASN A 85 6.52 11.03 23.07
N MET A 86 6.64 9.73 22.81
CA MET A 86 7.84 9.15 22.19
C MET A 86 7.98 9.54 20.71
N MET A 87 6.86 9.78 20.03
CA MET A 87 6.81 10.21 18.63
C MET A 87 7.36 11.64 18.44
N ALA A 88 7.35 12.45 19.50
CA ALA A 88 7.85 13.82 19.47
C ALA A 88 9.36 13.94 19.69
N ARG A 89 10.08 12.84 19.94
CA ARG A 89 11.54 12.89 20.16
C ARG A 89 12.29 13.30 18.89
N ARG A 90 13.39 14.05 19.04
CA ARG A 90 14.16 14.63 17.92
C ARG A 90 15.68 14.41 18.05
N SER A 91 16.10 13.41 18.84
CA SER A 91 17.51 13.13 19.03
C SER A 91 18.07 12.40 17.80
N LYS A 92 19.16 12.93 17.23
CA LYS A 92 19.87 12.35 16.08
C LYS A 92 20.98 11.38 16.48
N LYS A 93 21.03 10.95 17.75
CA LYS A 93 22.03 9.98 18.20
C LYS A 93 21.83 8.66 17.47
N ASP A 94 22.89 8.16 16.86
CA ASP A 94 22.94 6.82 16.27
C ASP A 94 24.20 6.10 16.75
N PRO A 95 24.14 5.41 17.91
CA PRO A 95 25.27 4.66 18.44
C PRO A 95 25.75 3.52 17.52
N THR A 96 24.94 3.12 16.54
CA THR A 96 25.26 2.00 15.64
C THR A 96 26.00 2.44 14.37
N GLY A 97 25.86 3.70 13.97
CA GLY A 97 26.34 4.21 12.68
C GLY A 97 25.61 3.64 11.45
N LEU A 98 24.49 2.94 11.64
CA LEU A 98 23.72 2.28 10.57
C LEU A 98 22.51 3.10 10.09
N GLY A 99 22.29 4.28 10.66
CA GLY A 99 21.17 5.15 10.36
C GLY A 99 19.87 4.78 11.09
N LEU A 100 19.95 4.13 12.27
CA LEU A 100 18.76 3.67 12.99
C LEU A 100 18.03 4.78 13.75
N TYR A 101 18.78 5.76 14.28
CA TYR A 101 18.27 6.90 15.04
C TYR A 101 17.15 6.54 16.06
N PRO A 102 17.41 5.65 17.04
CA PRO A 102 16.38 5.09 17.91
C PRO A 102 15.66 6.11 18.80
N GLU A 103 16.20 7.32 18.93
CA GLU A 103 15.62 8.44 19.67
C GLU A 103 15.04 9.55 18.78
N TRP A 104 14.97 9.33 17.46
CA TRP A 104 14.23 10.19 16.53
C TRP A 104 12.85 9.60 16.29
N SER A 105 11.81 10.35 16.68
CA SER A 105 10.43 9.87 16.73
C SER A 105 10.34 8.52 17.47
N TRP A 106 9.39 7.69 17.05
CA TRP A 106 9.14 6.34 17.52
C TRP A 106 8.50 5.55 16.38
N CYS A 107 8.90 4.29 16.21
CA CYS A 107 8.29 3.38 15.24
C CYS A 107 7.62 2.20 15.94
N TRP A 108 6.52 1.71 15.37
CA TRP A 108 5.96 0.44 15.80
C TRP A 108 6.71 -0.72 15.12
N PRO A 109 6.76 -1.93 15.74
CA PRO A 109 6.36 -2.20 17.11
C PRO A 109 7.49 -1.90 18.11
N VAL A 110 7.14 -1.24 19.23
CA VAL A 110 8.04 -0.95 20.37
C VAL A 110 9.43 -0.43 20.00
N ASN A 111 9.50 0.48 19.03
CA ASN A 111 10.71 1.15 18.53
C ASN A 111 11.73 0.24 17.81
N ARG A 112 11.31 -0.93 17.32
CA ARG A 112 12.11 -1.80 16.44
C ARG A 112 12.23 -1.16 15.05
N ARG A 113 13.43 -0.77 14.67
CA ARG A 113 13.68 -0.04 13.41
C ARG A 113 13.76 -1.00 12.22
N ILE A 114 14.30 -2.19 12.44
CA ILE A 114 14.36 -3.28 11.45
C ILE A 114 13.60 -4.48 12.01
N ILE A 115 12.47 -4.82 11.41
CA ILE A 115 11.70 -6.02 11.77
C ILE A 115 12.49 -7.29 11.43
N TYR A 116 12.23 -8.38 12.16
CA TYR A 116 12.90 -9.66 12.00
C TYR A 116 14.42 -9.60 12.18
N ASN A 117 14.95 -8.58 12.86
CA ASN A 117 16.39 -8.35 13.04
C ASN A 117 17.13 -9.51 13.75
N ARG A 118 16.44 -10.43 14.43
CA ARG A 118 17.02 -11.69 14.91
C ARG A 118 17.50 -12.63 13.80
N ALA A 119 17.02 -12.48 12.57
CA ALA A 119 17.55 -13.22 11.42
C ALA A 119 18.92 -12.68 10.96
N SER A 120 19.32 -11.48 11.40
CA SER A 120 20.62 -10.87 11.05
C SER A 120 21.81 -11.50 11.78
N VAL A 121 21.55 -12.40 12.74
CA VAL A 121 22.56 -13.13 13.51
C VAL A 121 22.47 -14.63 13.26
N ASP A 122 23.53 -15.34 13.62
CA ASP A 122 23.54 -16.80 13.70
C ASP A 122 22.88 -17.31 15.01
N GLU A 123 22.94 -18.62 15.24
CA GLU A 123 22.32 -19.26 16.40
C GLU A 123 22.95 -18.85 17.76
N TYR A 124 24.17 -18.34 17.76
CA TYR A 124 24.89 -17.84 18.93
C TYR A 124 24.63 -16.34 19.17
N GLY A 125 23.92 -15.67 18.26
CA GLY A 125 23.69 -14.24 18.32
C GLY A 125 24.86 -13.41 17.77
N ARG A 126 25.76 -14.04 16.99
CA ARG A 126 26.85 -13.35 16.30
C ARG A 126 26.33 -12.78 14.98
N PRO A 127 26.64 -11.51 14.62
CA PRO A 127 26.20 -10.92 13.36
C PRO A 127 26.65 -11.73 12.15
N ARG A 128 25.74 -11.99 11.22
CA ARG A 128 26.08 -12.59 9.91
C ARG A 128 26.97 -11.68 9.08
N ASN A 129 26.78 -10.37 9.22
CA ASN A 129 27.68 -9.36 8.68
C ASN A 129 28.28 -8.53 9.84
N PRO A 130 29.47 -8.88 10.34
CA PRO A 130 30.12 -8.18 11.45
C PRO A 130 30.41 -6.69 11.19
N LYS A 131 30.50 -6.26 9.93
CA LYS A 131 30.70 -4.84 9.58
C LYS A 131 29.44 -3.99 9.71
N ARG A 132 28.26 -4.64 9.76
CA ARG A 132 26.95 -3.97 9.84
C ARG A 132 26.02 -4.69 10.82
N PRO A 133 26.39 -4.76 12.12
CA PRO A 133 25.62 -5.51 13.10
C PRO A 133 24.33 -4.75 13.46
N VAL A 134 23.18 -5.23 12.98
CA VAL A 134 21.87 -4.67 13.37
C VAL A 134 21.61 -4.92 14.85
N ILE A 135 21.79 -6.18 15.27
CA ILE A 135 21.86 -6.59 16.68
C ILE A 135 22.95 -7.63 16.88
N TYR A 136 23.42 -7.78 18.12
CA TYR A 136 24.26 -8.92 18.53
C TYR A 136 24.04 -9.26 20.00
N TRP A 137 24.38 -10.48 20.39
CA TRP A 137 24.34 -10.92 21.78
C TRP A 137 25.68 -10.69 22.47
N ASN A 138 25.68 -9.97 23.60
CA ASN A 138 26.91 -9.70 24.37
C ASN A 138 27.13 -10.68 25.54
N GLY A 139 26.44 -11.82 25.56
CA GLY A 139 26.42 -12.78 26.66
C GLY A 139 25.28 -12.56 27.66
N LYS A 140 24.73 -11.34 27.75
CA LYS A 140 23.66 -10.99 28.72
C LYS A 140 22.41 -10.40 28.07
N LYS A 141 22.56 -9.59 27.03
CA LYS A 141 21.45 -8.90 26.34
C LYS A 141 21.79 -8.65 24.88
N TRP A 142 20.76 -8.33 24.10
CA TRP A 142 20.90 -7.81 22.74
C TRP A 142 21.42 -6.37 22.76
N ILE A 143 22.37 -6.07 21.90
CA ILE A 143 22.95 -4.73 21.67
C ILE A 143 22.71 -4.34 20.22
N GLY A 144 22.41 -3.07 19.95
CA GLY A 144 22.08 -2.54 18.63
C GLY A 144 20.66 -1.97 18.59
N ASP A 145 19.89 -2.34 17.57
CA ASP A 145 18.45 -2.09 17.50
C ASP A 145 17.69 -2.80 18.65
N VAL A 146 16.42 -2.42 18.87
CA VAL A 146 15.51 -3.16 19.75
C VAL A 146 15.30 -4.56 19.17
N PRO A 147 15.57 -5.66 19.89
CA PRO A 147 15.40 -7.00 19.34
C PRO A 147 13.93 -7.30 19.04
N ASP A 148 13.67 -7.83 17.85
CA ASP A 148 12.36 -8.35 17.46
C ASP A 148 12.09 -9.70 18.14
N GLY A 149 11.76 -9.62 19.43
CA GLY A 149 11.72 -10.74 20.35
C GLY A 149 12.94 -10.77 21.29
N GLY A 150 12.71 -10.46 22.57
CA GLY A 150 13.77 -10.29 23.57
C GLY A 150 14.43 -11.57 24.11
N TRP A 151 14.08 -12.74 23.58
CA TRP A 151 14.58 -14.03 24.07
C TRP A 151 16.10 -14.21 23.85
N PRO A 152 16.81 -15.09 24.57
CA PRO A 152 18.23 -15.38 24.29
C PRO A 152 18.47 -15.97 22.88
N PRO A 153 19.73 -16.08 22.41
CA PRO A 153 20.05 -16.69 21.11
C PRO A 153 19.55 -18.14 20.95
N LEU A 154 19.48 -18.63 19.71
CA LEU A 154 18.88 -19.93 19.37
C LEU A 154 19.60 -21.12 20.02
N VAL A 155 20.88 -20.99 20.33
CA VAL A 155 21.63 -21.99 21.10
C VAL A 155 20.97 -22.30 22.45
N ASN A 156 20.25 -21.35 23.05
CA ASN A 156 19.47 -21.55 24.28
C ASN A 156 18.07 -22.12 23.96
N LYS A 157 18.04 -23.39 23.53
CA LYS A 157 16.81 -24.08 23.09
C LYS A 157 15.64 -23.98 24.09
N ALA A 158 15.92 -23.94 25.39
CA ALA A 158 14.90 -23.90 26.44
C ALA A 158 14.19 -22.54 26.57
N LYS A 159 14.88 -21.43 26.27
CA LYS A 159 14.34 -20.06 26.50
C LYS A 159 14.19 -19.23 25.24
N THR A 160 14.64 -19.74 24.10
CA THR A 160 14.64 -19.00 22.83
C THR A 160 13.31 -19.13 22.06
N LYS A 161 13.18 -18.30 21.02
CA LYS A 161 12.12 -18.36 20.01
C LYS A 161 12.75 -18.10 18.63
N LEU A 162 12.13 -18.67 17.60
CA LEU A 162 12.52 -18.46 16.21
C LEU A 162 12.25 -17.01 15.76
N PRO A 163 12.98 -16.48 14.76
CA PRO A 163 13.07 -15.05 14.51
C PRO A 163 11.82 -14.38 13.92
N PHE A 164 10.86 -15.13 13.35
CA PHE A 164 9.64 -14.58 12.77
C PHE A 164 8.47 -14.69 13.75
N ILE A 165 8.47 -13.84 14.77
CA ILE A 165 7.63 -13.99 15.98
C ILE A 165 6.12 -13.89 15.73
N MET A 166 5.71 -13.24 14.64
CA MET A 166 4.30 -13.11 14.25
C MET A 166 3.80 -14.28 13.38
N LYS A 167 4.68 -15.24 13.06
CA LYS A 167 4.31 -16.45 12.32
C LYS A 167 4.14 -17.61 13.30
N PRO A 168 3.06 -18.41 13.20
CA PRO A 168 2.86 -19.57 14.08
C PRO A 168 4.04 -20.56 14.07
N SER A 169 4.67 -20.75 12.90
CA SER A 169 5.85 -21.61 12.75
C SER A 169 7.17 -20.96 13.17
N GLY A 170 7.18 -19.64 13.41
CA GLY A 170 8.37 -18.89 13.77
C GLY A 170 9.40 -18.70 12.64
N VAL A 171 9.12 -19.18 11.43
CA VAL A 171 10.01 -19.10 10.25
C VAL A 171 9.39 -18.30 9.09
N ALA A 172 10.24 -17.83 8.19
CA ALA A 172 9.80 -17.34 6.88
C ALA A 172 9.16 -18.47 6.06
N ARG A 173 8.19 -18.13 5.22
CA ARG A 173 7.51 -19.09 4.34
C ARG A 173 8.04 -18.93 2.92
N ILE A 174 8.75 -19.96 2.44
CA ILE A 174 8.99 -20.15 1.00
C ILE A 174 7.71 -20.75 0.39
N PHE A 175 7.16 -21.78 1.03
CA PHE A 175 5.83 -22.31 0.75
C PHE A 175 4.76 -21.46 1.48
N GLY A 176 4.05 -20.63 0.73
CA GLY A 176 3.13 -19.60 1.20
C GLY A 176 1.70 -20.09 1.49
N GLN A 177 1.53 -21.14 2.29
CA GLN A 177 0.19 -21.65 2.62
C GLN A 177 -0.75 -20.52 3.13
N GLY A 178 -1.89 -20.34 2.45
CA GLY A 178 -2.90 -19.33 2.76
C GLY A 178 -2.98 -18.14 1.79
N ARG A 179 -2.43 -18.23 0.58
CA ARG A 179 -2.81 -17.34 -0.55
C ARG A 179 -3.96 -17.98 -1.34
N THR A 180 -4.81 -17.18 -1.96
CA THR A 180 -5.98 -17.67 -2.71
C THR A 180 -5.60 -18.36 -4.02
N ASP A 181 -4.46 -18.01 -4.57
CA ASP A 181 -3.95 -18.38 -5.89
C ASP A 181 -2.80 -19.41 -5.88
N GLY A 182 -2.49 -19.95 -4.70
CA GLY A 182 -1.54 -21.06 -4.53
C GLY A 182 -0.39 -20.75 -3.58
N PRO A 183 0.35 -21.79 -3.14
CA PRO A 183 1.42 -21.64 -2.16
C PRO A 183 2.76 -21.15 -2.75
N PHE A 184 2.89 -21.16 -4.08
CA PHE A 184 4.02 -20.60 -4.80
C PHE A 184 3.52 -19.57 -5.82
N PRO A 185 4.29 -18.50 -6.08
CA PRO A 185 3.99 -17.62 -7.21
C PRO A 185 4.03 -18.41 -8.52
N GLU A 186 3.05 -18.15 -9.38
CA GLU A 186 2.91 -18.70 -10.73
C GLU A 186 2.63 -17.55 -11.69
N HIS A 187 3.08 -17.66 -12.94
CA HIS A 187 2.80 -16.64 -13.94
C HIS A 187 1.39 -16.78 -14.49
N TYR A 188 0.62 -15.70 -14.40
CA TYR A 188 -0.67 -15.54 -15.06
C TYR A 188 -0.66 -14.22 -15.84
N GLU A 189 -1.22 -14.23 -17.04
CA GLU A 189 -1.43 -13.02 -17.84
C GLU A 189 -2.44 -12.08 -17.14
N PRO A 190 -2.28 -10.75 -17.34
CA PRO A 190 -3.32 -9.77 -17.00
C PRO A 190 -4.68 -10.15 -17.61
N LEU A 191 -5.78 -9.66 -17.04
CA LEU A 191 -7.12 -9.95 -17.59
C LEU A 191 -7.21 -9.48 -19.05
N GLU A 192 -6.74 -8.27 -19.29
CA GLU A 192 -6.59 -7.69 -20.61
C GLU A 192 -5.11 -7.76 -21.02
N SER A 193 -4.79 -8.71 -21.88
CA SER A 193 -3.42 -8.98 -22.36
C SER A 193 -3.31 -8.77 -23.89
N PRO A 194 -2.14 -8.35 -24.40
CA PRO A 194 -1.87 -8.27 -25.84
C PRO A 194 -1.75 -9.65 -26.52
N ILE A 195 -1.71 -10.72 -25.72
CA ILE A 195 -1.62 -12.11 -26.17
C ILE A 195 -2.82 -12.90 -25.67
N GLN A 196 -3.23 -13.91 -26.44
CA GLN A 196 -4.44 -14.67 -26.17
C GLN A 196 -4.19 -15.81 -25.17
N GLU A 197 -2.95 -16.26 -25.07
CA GLU A 197 -2.53 -17.44 -24.32
C GLU A 197 -1.41 -17.09 -23.35
N ASN A 198 -1.29 -17.87 -22.27
CA ASN A 198 -0.15 -17.82 -21.37
C ASN A 198 0.93 -18.79 -21.89
N PRO A 199 2.16 -18.33 -22.17
CA PRO A 199 3.21 -19.20 -22.70
C PRO A 199 3.77 -20.20 -21.67
N MET A 200 3.48 -20.03 -20.38
CA MET A 200 4.01 -20.87 -19.29
C MET A 200 3.06 -21.98 -18.86
N SER A 201 1.75 -21.84 -19.08
CA SER A 201 0.76 -22.86 -18.73
C SER A 201 -0.55 -22.70 -19.51
N SER A 202 -1.41 -23.72 -19.46
CA SER A 202 -2.76 -23.64 -20.05
C SER A 202 -3.73 -22.74 -19.28
N VAL A 203 -3.31 -22.18 -18.13
CA VAL A 203 -4.13 -21.27 -17.31
C VAL A 203 -3.72 -19.84 -17.62
N ARG A 204 -4.59 -19.12 -18.34
CA ARG A 204 -4.27 -17.76 -18.82
C ARG A 204 -4.19 -16.74 -17.69
N ILE A 205 -5.31 -16.51 -17.03
CA ILE A 205 -5.46 -15.52 -15.96
C ILE A 205 -5.45 -16.21 -14.60
N ASN A 206 -5.22 -15.46 -13.52
CA ASN A 206 -5.26 -16.00 -12.17
C ASN A 206 -6.60 -16.71 -11.91
N PRO A 207 -6.62 -18.02 -11.64
CA PRO A 207 -7.86 -18.80 -11.53
C PRO A 207 -8.67 -18.46 -10.27
N ALA A 208 -8.08 -17.74 -9.32
CA ALA A 208 -8.76 -17.26 -8.12
C ALA A 208 -9.27 -15.81 -8.25
N ALA A 209 -9.03 -15.14 -9.38
CA ALA A 209 -9.53 -13.79 -9.60
C ALA A 209 -11.05 -13.78 -9.72
N LYS A 210 -11.69 -12.76 -9.16
CA LYS A 210 -13.15 -12.59 -9.24
C LYS A 210 -13.51 -11.73 -10.44
N LEU A 211 -14.25 -12.33 -11.37
CA LEU A 211 -14.90 -11.61 -12.46
C LEU A 211 -16.30 -11.18 -12.04
N PHE A 212 -16.66 -9.93 -12.36
CA PHE A 212 -17.97 -9.37 -12.07
C PHE A 212 -18.94 -9.49 -13.22
N TYR A 213 -18.45 -9.77 -14.43
CA TYR A 213 -19.23 -10.03 -15.64
C TYR A 213 -19.02 -11.47 -16.13
N GLY A 214 -20.08 -12.12 -16.60
CA GLY A 214 -19.98 -13.42 -17.25
C GLY A 214 -19.13 -13.30 -18.51
N VAL A 215 -18.09 -14.13 -18.66
CA VAL A 215 -17.21 -14.12 -19.83
C VAL A 215 -18.03 -14.53 -21.06
N THR A 216 -18.50 -13.56 -21.83
CA THR A 216 -18.83 -13.76 -23.23
C THR A 216 -17.74 -13.05 -24.02
N ASP A 217 -17.14 -13.73 -24.99
CA ASP A 217 -16.09 -13.17 -25.86
C ASP A 217 -16.57 -11.96 -26.69
N ASP A 218 -17.86 -11.62 -26.59
CA ASP A 218 -18.52 -10.52 -27.25
C ASP A 218 -18.89 -9.39 -26.27
N ALA A 219 -18.10 -8.32 -26.33
CA ALA A 219 -18.39 -7.00 -25.73
C ALA A 219 -19.75 -6.37 -26.14
N LYS A 220 -20.54 -7.05 -26.98
CA LYS A 220 -21.84 -6.61 -27.50
C LYS A 220 -23.02 -7.11 -26.68
N GLU A 221 -22.82 -8.05 -25.76
CA GLU A 221 -23.91 -8.47 -24.87
C GLU A 221 -24.12 -7.44 -23.76
N ALA A 222 -25.38 -6.99 -23.59
CA ALA A 222 -25.72 -6.06 -22.53
C ALA A 222 -25.52 -6.72 -21.15
N PRO A 223 -25.07 -5.97 -20.14
CA PRO A 223 -25.02 -6.47 -18.77
C PRO A 223 -26.38 -6.98 -18.31
N LYS A 224 -26.49 -8.26 -17.94
CA LYS A 224 -27.72 -8.79 -17.34
C LYS A 224 -27.81 -8.29 -15.91
N LYS A 225 -28.99 -7.78 -15.54
CA LYS A 225 -29.25 -7.24 -14.20
C LYS A 225 -28.97 -8.31 -13.13
N GLY A 226 -27.91 -8.12 -12.35
CA GLY A 226 -27.45 -9.08 -11.32
C GLY A 226 -26.15 -9.81 -11.67
N GLU A 227 -25.58 -9.62 -12.86
CA GLU A 227 -24.41 -10.35 -13.38
C GLU A 227 -23.26 -9.43 -13.85
N GLY A 228 -23.16 -8.19 -13.33
CA GLY A 228 -22.08 -7.24 -13.61
C GLY A 228 -22.55 -5.90 -14.19
N LEU A 229 -21.66 -4.90 -14.22
CA LEU A 229 -21.86 -3.60 -14.87
C LEU A 229 -21.14 -3.55 -16.22
N ALA A 230 -21.55 -2.64 -17.13
CA ALA A 230 -20.89 -2.47 -18.44
C ALA A 230 -19.39 -2.16 -18.33
N VAL A 231 -18.96 -1.54 -17.24
CA VAL A 231 -17.55 -1.23 -16.95
C VAL A 231 -16.71 -2.48 -16.64
N ASP A 232 -17.37 -3.61 -16.31
CA ASP A 232 -16.71 -4.89 -16.01
C ASP A 232 -16.42 -5.73 -17.26
N ILE A 233 -16.86 -5.26 -18.44
CA ILE A 233 -16.51 -5.87 -19.74
C ILE A 233 -15.02 -5.63 -20.01
N PHE A 234 -14.33 -6.66 -20.51
CA PHE A 234 -12.90 -6.64 -20.80
C PHE A 234 -12.61 -7.07 -22.24
N ALA A 235 -11.45 -6.68 -22.75
CA ALA A 235 -10.99 -6.98 -24.10
C ALA A 235 -9.55 -7.51 -24.08
N THR A 236 -9.38 -8.83 -24.28
CA THR A 236 -8.07 -9.47 -24.44
C THR A 236 -7.74 -9.65 -25.91
N SER A 237 -6.50 -9.36 -26.33
CA SER A 237 -6.04 -9.49 -27.73
C SER A 237 -6.99 -8.88 -28.77
N ASN A 238 -7.75 -7.85 -28.38
CA ASN A 238 -8.71 -7.20 -29.25
C ASN A 238 -7.97 -6.22 -30.18
N PRO A 239 -8.06 -6.36 -31.52
CA PRO A 239 -7.38 -5.48 -32.45
C PRO A 239 -7.84 -4.01 -32.36
N ALA A 240 -9.02 -3.75 -31.79
CA ALA A 240 -9.50 -2.39 -31.52
C ALA A 240 -8.76 -1.72 -30.37
N TYR A 241 -8.08 -2.49 -29.50
CA TYR A 241 -7.29 -2.01 -28.36
C TYR A 241 -5.95 -2.76 -28.30
N PRO A 242 -5.03 -2.54 -29.25
CA PRO A 242 -3.87 -3.41 -29.45
C PRO A 242 -2.65 -3.05 -28.57
N HIS A 243 -2.71 -1.96 -27.80
CA HIS A 243 -1.57 -1.43 -27.05
C HIS A 243 -1.75 -1.67 -25.54
N VAL A 244 -0.67 -2.03 -24.86
CA VAL A 244 -0.66 -2.10 -23.39
C VAL A 244 -0.60 -0.68 -22.84
N ALA A 245 -1.43 -0.37 -21.86
CA ALA A 245 -1.37 0.86 -21.09
C ALA A 245 -0.96 0.59 -19.65
N THR A 246 -0.23 1.55 -19.11
CA THR A 246 0.10 1.62 -17.69
C THR A 246 -0.16 3.01 -17.14
N THR A 247 -0.46 3.10 -15.84
CA THR A 247 -0.57 4.38 -15.13
C THR A 247 0.52 4.56 -14.08
N TYR A 248 1.07 5.76 -13.96
CA TYR A 248 2.14 6.06 -12.98
C TYR A 248 2.10 7.50 -12.47
N ARG A 249 3.05 7.82 -11.61
CA ARG A 249 3.13 9.11 -10.90
C ARG A 249 4.19 9.99 -11.56
N LEU A 250 4.06 11.28 -11.31
CA LEU A 250 5.07 12.29 -11.57
C LEU A 250 5.58 12.84 -10.25
N THR A 251 6.79 13.39 -10.24
CA THR A 251 7.38 13.96 -9.03
C THR A 251 6.61 15.19 -8.55
N GLU A 252 6.06 15.95 -9.49
CA GLU A 252 5.42 17.24 -9.31
C GLU A 252 3.98 17.13 -8.80
N HIS A 253 3.37 15.95 -8.87
CA HIS A 253 1.97 15.74 -8.52
C HIS A 253 1.76 14.62 -7.49
N TRP A 254 0.70 14.77 -6.68
CA TRP A 254 0.36 13.84 -5.62
C TRP A 254 -0.98 13.15 -5.85
N GLN A 255 -0.93 11.82 -6.00
CA GLN A 255 -2.10 10.96 -6.23
C GLN A 255 -2.95 11.45 -7.41
N THR A 256 -4.25 11.70 -7.21
CA THR A 256 -5.19 12.22 -8.23
C THR A 256 -4.92 13.68 -8.62
N GLY A 257 -3.90 14.29 -8.02
CA GLY A 257 -3.59 15.70 -8.15
C GLY A 257 -4.57 16.62 -7.46
N VAL A 258 -5.53 16.11 -6.67
CA VAL A 258 -6.54 16.95 -5.99
C VAL A 258 -5.91 18.05 -5.13
N LEU A 259 -4.75 17.80 -4.53
CA LEU A 259 -3.97 18.83 -3.85
C LEU A 259 -3.10 19.63 -4.84
N THR A 260 -2.27 18.93 -5.60
CA THR A 260 -1.16 19.55 -6.33
C THR A 260 -1.55 20.26 -7.62
N ARG A 261 -2.69 19.93 -8.25
CA ARG A 261 -3.20 20.68 -9.39
C ARG A 261 -3.66 22.08 -9.00
N HIS A 262 -4.10 22.27 -7.75
CA HIS A 262 -4.49 23.58 -7.21
C HIS A 262 -3.31 24.42 -6.72
N LEU A 263 -2.07 23.92 -6.82
CA LEU A 263 -0.88 24.66 -6.44
C LEU A 263 -0.21 25.19 -7.72
N PRO A 264 -0.13 26.52 -7.91
CA PRO A 264 0.30 27.11 -9.18
C PRO A 264 1.67 26.63 -9.66
N TRP A 265 2.66 26.47 -8.78
CA TRP A 265 4.00 26.03 -9.17
C TRP A 265 4.04 24.57 -9.63
N GLN A 266 3.29 23.68 -8.99
CA GLN A 266 3.20 22.29 -9.43
C GLN A 266 2.47 22.19 -10.77
N LEU A 267 1.39 22.96 -10.95
CA LEU A 267 0.65 22.99 -12.19
C LEU A 267 1.48 23.62 -13.32
N GLU A 268 2.26 24.66 -13.06
CA GLU A 268 3.20 25.25 -14.02
C GLU A 268 4.21 24.21 -14.53
N MET A 269 4.72 23.35 -13.66
CA MET A 269 5.67 22.30 -14.07
C MET A 269 5.02 21.16 -14.88
N GLN A 270 3.79 20.77 -14.55
CA GLN A 270 3.05 19.68 -15.23
C GLN A 270 1.58 20.06 -15.46
N PRO A 271 1.27 20.89 -16.48
CA PRO A 271 -0.03 21.53 -16.59
C PRO A 271 -1.15 20.63 -17.15
N GLN A 272 -0.80 19.60 -17.91
CA GLN A 272 -1.75 18.82 -18.71
C GLN A 272 -1.44 17.33 -18.66
N ILE A 273 -2.48 16.50 -18.74
CA ILE A 273 -2.30 15.08 -18.98
C ILE A 273 -1.58 14.84 -20.31
N PHE A 274 -0.61 13.93 -20.27
CA PHE A 274 0.14 13.47 -21.43
C PHE A 274 0.09 11.95 -21.54
N VAL A 275 0.42 11.44 -22.72
CA VAL A 275 0.68 10.03 -22.94
C VAL A 275 2.10 9.85 -23.47
N GLU A 276 2.89 9.02 -22.81
CA GLU A 276 4.24 8.67 -23.28
C GLU A 276 4.18 7.46 -24.20
N MET A 277 4.92 7.52 -25.30
CA MET A 277 4.98 6.43 -26.28
C MET A 277 6.33 6.36 -26.98
N SER A 278 6.59 5.21 -27.58
CA SER A 278 7.80 4.97 -28.36
C SER A 278 7.78 5.73 -29.69
N HIS A 279 8.96 5.98 -30.26
CA HIS A 279 9.08 6.53 -31.62
C HIS A 279 8.48 5.58 -32.67
N GLU A 280 8.58 4.29 -32.43
CA GLU A 280 8.07 3.23 -33.29
C GLU A 280 6.53 3.29 -33.38
N LEU A 281 5.84 3.34 -32.23
CA LEU A 281 4.37 3.49 -32.20
C LEU A 281 3.93 4.82 -32.81
N ALA A 282 4.62 5.92 -32.45
CA ALA A 282 4.30 7.24 -32.97
C ALA A 282 4.41 7.29 -34.51
N LYS A 283 5.44 6.66 -35.08
CA LYS A 283 5.61 6.54 -36.53
C LYS A 283 4.50 5.70 -37.17
N GLU A 284 4.15 4.56 -36.57
CA GLU A 284 3.05 3.70 -37.06
C GLU A 284 1.70 4.42 -37.06
N LYS A 285 1.46 5.30 -36.08
CA LYS A 285 0.21 6.05 -35.90
C LYS A 285 0.21 7.45 -36.53
N GLY A 286 1.34 7.90 -37.09
CA GLY A 286 1.48 9.25 -37.65
C GLY A 286 1.35 10.38 -36.60
N ILE A 287 1.80 10.11 -35.37
CA ILE A 287 1.74 11.05 -34.23
C ILE A 287 3.09 11.76 -34.10
N ASN A 288 3.06 13.10 -34.08
CA ASN A 288 4.25 13.91 -33.79
C ASN A 288 4.34 14.23 -32.29
N PRO A 289 5.55 14.49 -31.77
CA PRO A 289 5.70 15.01 -30.40
C PRO A 289 4.85 16.28 -30.20
N GLY A 290 4.08 16.33 -29.12
CA GLY A 290 3.20 17.46 -28.78
C GLY A 290 1.80 17.40 -29.43
N ASP A 291 1.53 16.45 -30.33
CA ASP A 291 0.18 16.28 -30.87
C ASP A 291 -0.81 15.93 -29.75
N LYS A 292 -2.02 16.48 -29.84
CA LYS A 292 -3.14 16.02 -29.02
C LYS A 292 -3.66 14.70 -29.58
N VAL A 293 -3.82 13.70 -28.72
CA VAL A 293 -4.25 12.35 -29.08
C VAL A 293 -5.41 11.90 -28.19
N ILE A 294 -6.20 10.96 -28.70
CA ILE A 294 -7.24 10.26 -27.94
C ILE A 294 -6.72 8.86 -27.59
N ILE A 295 -6.79 8.53 -26.30
CA ILE A 295 -6.53 7.20 -25.77
C ILE A 295 -7.87 6.60 -25.40
N SER A 296 -8.18 5.41 -25.90
CA SER A 296 -9.45 4.74 -25.65
C SER A 296 -9.24 3.31 -25.17
N SER A 297 -10.13 2.87 -24.29
CA SER A 297 -10.28 1.48 -23.89
C SER A 297 -11.76 1.11 -24.08
N ILE A 298 -12.14 -0.15 -23.82
CA ILE A 298 -13.56 -0.54 -23.90
C ILE A 298 -14.45 0.24 -22.91
N ARG A 299 -13.86 0.83 -21.87
CA ARG A 299 -14.58 1.55 -20.80
C ARG A 299 -14.80 3.02 -21.11
N GLY A 300 -13.97 3.63 -21.95
CA GLY A 300 -13.99 5.07 -22.14
C GLY A 300 -12.78 5.61 -22.90
N LYS A 301 -12.69 6.94 -22.95
CA LYS A 301 -11.64 7.65 -23.64
C LYS A 301 -11.18 8.89 -22.87
N VAL A 302 -9.91 9.23 -23.02
CA VAL A 302 -9.32 10.48 -22.52
C VAL A 302 -8.49 11.10 -23.64
N TRP A 303 -8.38 12.42 -23.64
CA TRP A 303 -7.40 13.10 -24.49
C TRP A 303 -6.11 13.31 -23.70
N ALA A 304 -4.96 13.33 -24.38
CA ALA A 304 -3.70 13.71 -23.77
C ALA A 304 -2.74 14.32 -24.81
N ILE A 305 -1.67 14.98 -24.35
CA ILE A 305 -0.58 15.44 -25.21
C ILE A 305 0.43 14.31 -25.41
N ALA A 306 0.84 14.03 -26.64
CA ALA A 306 1.78 12.96 -26.94
C ALA A 306 3.23 13.35 -26.60
N ILE A 307 3.86 12.62 -25.69
CA ILE A 307 5.30 12.65 -25.45
C ILE A 307 5.93 11.44 -26.16
N VAL A 308 6.49 11.69 -27.33
CA VAL A 308 7.23 10.66 -28.09
C VAL A 308 8.67 10.63 -27.59
N THR A 309 9.12 9.48 -27.10
CA THR A 309 10.40 9.36 -26.40
C THR A 309 11.07 8.00 -26.61
N THR A 310 12.40 7.98 -26.51
CA THR A 310 13.19 6.74 -26.52
C THR A 310 13.11 5.94 -25.23
N ARG A 311 12.55 6.51 -24.15
CA ARG A 311 12.35 5.82 -22.86
C ARG A 311 11.33 4.68 -22.96
N PHE A 312 10.38 4.79 -23.89
CA PHE A 312 9.43 3.72 -24.21
C PHE A 312 9.94 2.96 -25.43
N LYS A 313 9.93 1.64 -25.33
CA LYS A 313 10.34 0.74 -26.42
C LYS A 313 9.34 -0.39 -26.60
N PRO A 314 9.05 -0.79 -27.85
CA PRO A 314 8.18 -1.92 -28.09
C PRO A 314 8.78 -3.20 -27.48
N PHE A 315 7.93 -4.02 -26.88
CA PHE A 315 8.31 -5.34 -26.40
C PHE A 315 8.26 -6.36 -27.55
N LYS A 316 9.16 -7.35 -27.47
CA LYS A 316 9.06 -8.57 -28.27
C LYS A 316 8.51 -9.65 -27.35
N ILE A 317 7.24 -10.00 -27.54
CA ILE A 317 6.52 -10.98 -26.72
C ILE A 317 6.03 -12.06 -27.66
N MET A 318 6.57 -13.26 -27.50
CA MET A 318 6.41 -14.35 -28.48
C MET A 318 6.78 -13.87 -29.90
N ASP A 319 5.89 -14.06 -30.86
CA ASP A 319 6.01 -13.63 -32.25
C ASP A 319 5.50 -12.20 -32.50
N LYS A 320 5.02 -11.50 -31.45
CA LYS A 320 4.41 -10.17 -31.56
C LYS A 320 5.35 -9.05 -31.13
N THR A 321 5.20 -7.92 -31.81
CA THR A 321 5.68 -6.63 -31.33
C THR A 321 4.55 -5.96 -30.57
N VAL A 322 4.73 -5.76 -29.27
CA VAL A 322 3.72 -5.15 -28.41
C VAL A 322 4.18 -3.75 -28.05
N HIS A 323 3.33 -2.76 -28.31
CA HIS A 323 3.59 -1.38 -27.89
C HIS A 323 2.97 -1.08 -26.54
N GLU A 324 3.66 -0.27 -25.76
CA GLU A 324 3.19 0.27 -24.49
C GLU A 324 2.96 1.78 -24.62
N VAL A 325 1.91 2.27 -23.95
CA VAL A 325 1.69 3.69 -23.69
C VAL A 325 1.57 3.96 -22.19
N GLY A 326 2.09 5.10 -21.76
CA GLY A 326 2.14 5.49 -20.36
C GLY A 326 1.32 6.73 -20.05
N LEU A 327 0.48 6.70 -19.01
CA LEU A 327 -0.31 7.87 -18.59
C LEU A 327 -0.09 8.22 -17.11
N PRO A 328 0.09 9.51 -16.77
CA PRO A 328 0.01 9.94 -15.38
C PRO A 328 -1.44 9.95 -14.90
N TRP A 329 -1.71 9.45 -13.70
CA TRP A 329 -3.07 9.39 -13.12
C TRP A 329 -3.38 10.54 -12.15
N CYS A 330 -2.67 11.67 -12.30
CA CYS A 330 -2.76 12.83 -11.42
C CYS A 330 -3.60 14.00 -11.97
N PHE A 331 -4.42 13.75 -12.98
CA PHE A 331 -5.29 14.74 -13.62
C PHE A 331 -6.77 14.43 -13.37
N GLY A 332 -7.62 15.42 -13.59
CA GLY A 332 -9.06 15.30 -13.34
C GLY A 332 -9.80 16.56 -13.78
N TRP A 333 -11.01 16.36 -14.29
CA TRP A 333 -11.85 17.39 -14.91
C TRP A 333 -12.09 18.66 -14.08
N GLN A 334 -11.99 18.58 -12.75
CA GLN A 334 -12.34 19.69 -11.85
C GLN A 334 -11.36 20.87 -11.95
N TYR A 335 -10.07 20.62 -12.17
CA TYR A 335 -9.05 21.67 -12.17
C TYR A 335 -7.87 21.34 -13.10
N PRO A 336 -7.36 22.28 -13.91
CA PRO A 336 -7.84 23.65 -14.10
C PRO A 336 -9.29 23.71 -14.60
N GLU A 337 -10.04 24.72 -14.15
CA GLU A 337 -11.50 24.81 -14.36
C GLU A 337 -11.89 24.96 -15.83
N ASP A 338 -10.97 25.43 -16.67
CA ASP A 338 -11.14 25.53 -18.12
C ASP A 338 -11.02 24.17 -18.84
N GLY A 339 -10.80 23.07 -18.10
CA GLY A 339 -10.66 21.72 -18.62
C GLY A 339 -9.34 21.45 -19.33
N SER A 340 -8.40 22.41 -19.32
CA SER A 340 -7.11 22.31 -20.03
C SER A 340 -6.16 21.27 -19.44
N GLY A 341 -6.39 20.81 -18.22
CA GLY A 341 -5.57 19.78 -17.56
C GLY A 341 -5.92 18.34 -17.98
N GLY A 342 -7.08 18.14 -18.59
CA GLY A 342 -7.60 16.81 -18.94
C GLY A 342 -8.29 16.12 -17.77
N ASP A 343 -8.46 14.80 -17.88
CA ASP A 343 -9.23 14.01 -16.91
C ASP A 343 -8.46 12.78 -16.42
N SER A 344 -9.06 12.02 -15.51
CA SER A 344 -8.46 10.86 -14.87
C SER A 344 -8.18 9.73 -15.85
N ALA A 345 -6.95 9.22 -15.84
CA ALA A 345 -6.57 8.01 -16.57
C ALA A 345 -7.38 6.77 -16.12
N ASN A 346 -8.00 6.78 -14.94
CA ASN A 346 -8.87 5.68 -14.49
C ASN A 346 -10.15 5.52 -15.30
N LEU A 347 -10.49 6.48 -16.17
CA LEU A 347 -11.55 6.28 -17.18
C LEU A 347 -11.22 5.14 -18.17
N LEU A 348 -9.95 4.71 -18.22
CA LEU A 348 -9.49 3.64 -19.09
C LEU A 348 -9.30 2.29 -18.38
N THR A 349 -9.14 2.30 -17.05
CA THR A 349 -8.65 1.13 -16.30
C THR A 349 -9.75 0.11 -16.04
N PRO A 350 -9.46 -1.20 -16.08
CA PRO A 350 -10.41 -2.25 -15.75
C PRO A 350 -10.73 -2.27 -14.24
N THR A 351 -11.85 -2.89 -13.89
CA THR A 351 -12.32 -3.06 -12.51
C THR A 351 -11.84 -4.36 -11.86
N ILE A 352 -11.15 -5.22 -12.63
CA ILE A 352 -10.59 -6.48 -12.12
C ILE A 352 -9.61 -6.23 -11.00
N GLY A 353 -9.70 -7.02 -9.93
CA GLY A 353 -8.84 -6.92 -8.77
C GLY A 353 -7.97 -8.16 -8.56
N ASP A 354 -6.87 -7.97 -7.84
CA ASP A 354 -6.04 -9.07 -7.31
C ASP A 354 -6.89 -10.08 -6.51
N ALA A 355 -6.61 -11.37 -6.70
CA ALA A 355 -7.36 -12.47 -6.11
C ALA A 355 -7.34 -12.51 -4.57
N ASN A 356 -6.40 -11.83 -3.92
CA ASN A 356 -6.26 -11.80 -2.47
C ASN A 356 -6.85 -10.52 -1.85
N THR A 357 -6.78 -9.39 -2.55
CA THR A 357 -7.05 -8.05 -1.99
C THR A 357 -8.13 -7.26 -2.71
N MET A 358 -8.53 -7.67 -3.91
CA MET A 358 -9.43 -6.95 -4.81
C MET A 358 -8.92 -5.55 -5.23
N ILE A 359 -7.61 -5.29 -5.11
CA ILE A 359 -7.00 -4.04 -5.59
C ILE A 359 -6.97 -4.05 -7.13
N PRO A 360 -7.46 -2.99 -7.81
CA PRO A 360 -7.66 -3.02 -9.25
C PRO A 360 -6.37 -3.00 -10.09
N GLU A 361 -6.44 -3.61 -11.26
CA GLU A 361 -5.36 -3.69 -12.25
C GLU A 361 -5.21 -2.37 -13.03
N THR A 362 -4.41 -1.44 -12.51
CA THR A 362 -4.16 -0.12 -13.12
C THR A 362 -2.81 -0.03 -13.83
N LYS A 363 -2.11 -1.15 -14.00
CA LYS A 363 -0.71 -1.20 -14.49
C LYS A 363 -0.52 -1.94 -15.80
N ALA A 364 -1.45 -2.81 -16.17
CA ALA A 364 -1.45 -3.52 -17.44
C ALA A 364 -2.90 -3.69 -17.88
N PHE A 365 -3.29 -2.95 -18.90
CA PHE A 365 -4.63 -3.03 -19.50
C PHE A 365 -4.56 -2.60 -20.96
N MET A 366 -5.60 -2.87 -21.74
CA MET A 366 -5.54 -2.69 -23.19
C MET A 366 -6.22 -1.40 -23.64
N VAL A 367 -5.53 -0.67 -24.54
CA VAL A 367 -5.99 0.61 -25.11
C VAL A 367 -5.66 0.72 -26.61
N ASN A 368 -6.24 1.71 -27.25
CA ASN A 368 -5.80 2.26 -28.52
C ASN A 368 -5.35 3.71 -28.34
N VAL A 369 -4.53 4.20 -29.27
CA VAL A 369 -4.14 5.60 -29.37
C VAL A 369 -4.27 6.08 -30.81
N GLU A 370 -4.91 7.23 -30.98
CA GLU A 370 -5.20 7.84 -32.27
C GLU A 370 -5.02 9.35 -32.20
N LYS A 371 -4.70 9.97 -33.33
CA LYS A 371 -4.62 11.43 -33.43
C LYS A 371 -6.01 12.04 -33.20
N ALA A 372 -6.08 13.10 -32.39
CA ALA A 372 -7.34 13.76 -32.03
C ALA A 372 -7.89 14.68 -33.13
#